data_AF-A0A2S0JPJ7-F1
#
_entry.id   AF-A0A2S0JPJ7-F1
#
_cell.length_a   1.000
_cell.length_b   1.000
_cell.length_c   1.000
_cell.angle_alpha   90.00
_cell.angle_beta   90.00
_cell.angle_gamma   90.00
#
_symmetry.space_group_name_H-M   'P 1'
#
loop_
_entity.id
_entity.type
_entity.pdbx_description
1 polymer ?
#
loop_
_entity_poly.entity_id
_entity_poly.type
_entity_poly.pdbx_seq_one_letter_code
_entity_poly.pdbx_strand_id
1 'polypeptide(L)'
;MIKGTGTGILEREVHVFHIQNQRINKELVEVPVEVLVDDPIAIVLKNVKTKLLPNKAIIRIGKKNFKINIKHLNPNIYFLIYTGNLIYFEINDNQLIAKIGGQISPAGGSRGDITYMYKDKMYQAKLIKFNPIE
;
A
#
# COMPACT_ATOMS: atom_id res chain seq x y z
N MET A 1 -0.74 -26.89 0.23
CA MET A 1 -2.19 -26.92 -0.05
C MET A 1 -2.82 -25.78 0.72
N ILE A 2 -3.17 -24.67 0.07
CA ILE A 2 -3.78 -23.51 0.74
C ILE A 2 -5.27 -23.51 0.36
N LYS A 3 -6.16 -23.63 1.35
CA LYS A 3 -7.61 -23.50 1.15
C LYS A 3 -7.99 -22.04 1.38
N GLY A 4 -8.33 -21.32 0.30
CA GLY A 4 -8.91 -19.99 0.36
C GLY A 4 -10.42 -20.04 0.14
N THR A 5 -11.20 -19.62 1.13
CA THR A 5 -12.65 -19.41 0.99
C THR A 5 -12.91 -17.91 0.80
N GLY A 6 -13.13 -17.50 -0.45
CA GLY A 6 -13.64 -16.16 -0.80
C GLY A 6 -12.61 -15.04 -0.76
N THR A 7 -12.45 -14.34 -1.89
CA THR A 7 -11.45 -13.28 -2.17
C THR A 7 -10.03 -13.82 -2.35
N GLY A 8 -9.59 -13.92 -3.61
CA GLY A 8 -8.32 -14.55 -3.99
C GLY A 8 -7.14 -14.01 -3.18
N ILE A 9 -6.31 -14.94 -2.69
CA ILE A 9 -5.02 -14.62 -2.09
C ILE A 9 -4.17 -14.00 -3.20
N LEU A 10 -4.00 -12.68 -3.15
CA LEU A 10 -3.08 -11.96 -4.03
C LEU A 10 -1.69 -12.08 -3.42
N GLU A 11 -1.01 -13.19 -3.70
CA GLU A 11 0.42 -13.32 -3.43
C GLU A 11 1.14 -12.39 -4.41
N ARG A 12 1.61 -11.24 -3.90
CA ARG A 12 2.29 -10.20 -4.68
C ARG A 12 3.66 -9.98 -4.07
N GLU A 13 4.63 -10.74 -4.54
CA GLU A 13 6.02 -10.60 -4.15
C GLU A 13 6.71 -9.51 -5.01
N VAL A 14 7.60 -8.74 -4.39
CA VAL A 14 8.45 -7.77 -5.09
C VAL A 14 9.90 -8.10 -4.80
N HIS A 15 10.68 -8.26 -5.87
CA HIS A 15 12.10 -8.56 -5.79
C HIS A 15 12.89 -7.30 -6.15
N VAL A 16 13.71 -6.82 -5.22
CA VAL A 16 14.51 -5.60 -5.40
C VAL A 16 15.98 -5.92 -5.18
N PHE A 17 16.82 -5.63 -6.17
CA PHE A 17 18.26 -5.74 -6.08
C PHE A 17 18.88 -4.39 -5.73
N HIS A 18 19.59 -4.32 -4.61
CA HIS A 18 20.30 -3.14 -4.13
C HIS A 18 21.81 -3.33 -4.27
N ILE A 19 22.51 -2.32 -4.80
CA ILE A 19 23.96 -2.34 -4.92
C ILE A 19 24.59 -2.17 -3.54
N GLN A 20 25.37 -3.16 -3.11
CA GLN A 20 26.13 -3.12 -1.87
C GLN A 20 27.62 -3.18 -2.17
N ASN A 21 28.40 -2.36 -1.47
CA ASN A 21 29.85 -2.47 -1.49
C ASN A 21 30.30 -3.63 -0.61
N GLN A 22 30.88 -4.65 -1.22
CA GLN A 22 31.43 -5.80 -0.53
C GLN A 22 32.95 -5.84 -0.69
N ARG A 23 33.65 -6.32 0.33
CA ARG A 23 35.10 -6.48 0.27
C ARG A 23 35.43 -7.90 -0.19
N ILE A 24 35.93 -8.04 -1.41
CA ILE A 24 36.33 -9.31 -2.01
C ILE A 24 37.82 -9.24 -2.30
N ASN A 25 38.61 -10.18 -1.78
CA ASN A 25 40.06 -10.23 -2.00
C ASN A 25 40.81 -8.90 -1.76
N LYS A 26 40.39 -8.14 -0.74
CA LYS A 26 40.87 -6.80 -0.35
C LYS A 26 40.40 -5.63 -1.22
N GLU A 27 39.73 -5.89 -2.34
CA GLU A 27 39.12 -4.87 -3.21
C GLU A 27 37.67 -4.59 -2.79
N LEU A 28 37.22 -3.36 -3.04
CA LEU A 28 35.83 -2.96 -2.84
C LEU A 28 35.08 -3.19 -4.16
N VAL A 29 34.06 -4.04 -4.15
CA VAL A 29 33.31 -4.43 -5.35
C VAL A 29 31.82 -4.14 -5.12
N GLU A 30 31.18 -3.54 -6.12
CA GLU A 30 29.74 -3.32 -6.15
C GLU A 30 29.03 -4.64 -6.53
N VAL A 31 28.19 -5.14 -5.64
CA VAL A 31 27.45 -6.40 -5.84
C VAL A 31 25.96 -6.13 -5.70
N PRO A 32 25.12 -6.50 -6.68
CA PRO A 32 23.67 -6.48 -6.53
C PRO A 32 23.23 -7.57 -5.55
N VAL A 33 22.54 -7.19 -4.49
CA VAL A 33 22.00 -8.10 -3.47
C VAL A 33 20.50 -7.92 -3.41
N GLU A 34 19.74 -9.02 -3.43
CA GLU A 34 18.30 -8.98 -3.21
C GLU A 34 18.00 -8.54 -1.77
N VAL A 35 17.10 -7.57 -1.63
CA VAL A 35 16.73 -6.98 -0.34
C VAL A 35 15.22 -7.00 -0.15
N LEU A 36 14.82 -7.22 1.11
CA LEU A 36 13.42 -7.24 1.48
C LEU A 36 12.78 -5.85 1.33
N VAL A 37 11.47 -5.84 1.09
CA VAL A 37 10.64 -4.64 1.03
C VAL A 37 9.52 -4.79 2.05
N ASP A 38 9.25 -3.75 2.84
CA ASP A 38 8.11 -3.74 3.76
C ASP A 38 6.80 -4.04 3.02
N ASP A 39 6.00 -4.95 3.60
CA ASP A 39 4.72 -5.36 3.05
C ASP A 39 3.77 -4.15 2.91
N PRO A 40 3.35 -3.80 1.67
CA PRO A 40 2.48 -2.65 1.42
C PRO A 40 1.12 -2.79 2.10
N ILE A 41 0.52 -3.99 2.15
CA ILE A 41 -0.77 -4.24 2.81
C ILE A 41 -0.64 -4.00 4.31
N ALA A 42 0.42 -4.53 4.94
CA ALA A 42 0.67 -4.32 6.37
C ALA A 42 0.84 -2.83 6.69
N ILE A 43 1.55 -2.08 5.84
CA ILE A 43 1.70 -0.62 5.98
C ILE A 43 0.33 0.07 5.89
N VAL A 44 -0.51 -0.29 4.91
CA VAL A 44 -1.85 0.29 4.77
C VAL A 44 -2.74 -0.01 5.96
N LEU A 45 -2.82 -1.26 6.42
CA LEU A 45 -3.68 -1.65 7.56
C LEU A 45 -3.26 -0.98 8.89
N LYS A 46 -1.97 -0.65 9.04
CA LYS A 46 -1.46 0.13 10.17
C LYS A 46 -1.88 1.61 10.07
N ASN A 47 -1.89 2.18 8.87
CA ASN A 47 -2.05 3.63 8.68
C ASN A 47 -3.46 4.08 8.27
N VAL A 48 -4.27 3.19 7.72
CA VAL A 48 -5.64 3.45 7.27
C VAL A 48 -6.62 2.81 8.24
N LYS A 49 -7.54 3.62 8.78
CA LYS A 49 -8.64 3.18 9.64
C LYS A 49 -9.95 3.64 9.03
N THR A 50 -10.93 2.77 9.04
CA THR A 50 -12.24 3.02 8.42
C THR A 50 -13.34 2.89 9.45
N LYS A 51 -14.37 3.72 9.34
CA LYS A 51 -15.57 3.63 10.16
C LYS A 51 -16.78 3.97 9.31
N LEU A 52 -17.76 3.07 9.31
CA LEU A 52 -19.05 3.29 8.66
C LEU A 52 -20.07 3.78 9.69
N LEU A 53 -20.83 4.80 9.33
CA LEU A 53 -21.95 5.34 10.09
C LEU A 53 -23.18 5.42 9.17
N PRO A 54 -24.41 5.53 9.70
CA PRO A 54 -25.63 5.46 8.88
C PRO A 54 -25.70 6.45 7.71
N ASN A 55 -25.03 7.59 7.82
CA ASN A 55 -25.08 8.67 6.85
C ASN A 55 -23.70 9.15 6.37
N LYS A 56 -22.61 8.55 6.86
CA LYS A 56 -21.26 8.93 6.47
C LYS A 56 -20.28 7.77 6.59
N ALA A 57 -19.29 7.75 5.71
CA ALA A 57 -18.09 6.95 5.89
C ALA A 57 -16.94 7.85 6.35
N ILE A 58 -16.15 7.36 7.30
CA ILE A 58 -14.96 8.03 7.80
C ILE A 58 -13.76 7.19 7.44
N ILE A 59 -12.80 7.79 6.74
CA ILE A 59 -11.51 7.19 6.43
C ILE A 59 -10.44 8.06 7.10
N ARG A 60 -9.67 7.46 8.01
CA ARG A 60 -8.53 8.09 8.65
C ARG A 60 -7.25 7.52 8.07
N ILE A 61 -6.39 8.39 7.59
CA ILE A 61 -5.11 8.03 6.97
C ILE A 61 -4.02 8.81 7.70
N GLY A 62 -3.25 8.11 8.53
CA GLY A 62 -2.35 8.73 9.48
C GLY A 62 -3.11 9.73 10.38
N LYS A 63 -2.82 11.02 10.23
CA LYS A 63 -3.48 12.12 10.95
C LYS A 63 -4.65 12.78 10.18
N LYS A 64 -4.82 12.49 8.89
CA LYS A 64 -5.87 13.09 8.06
C LYS A 64 -7.19 12.32 8.21
N ASN A 65 -8.30 13.05 8.26
CA ASN A 65 -9.65 12.49 8.34
C ASN A 65 -10.45 12.91 7.11
N PHE A 66 -10.97 11.94 6.37
CA PHE A 66 -11.85 12.13 5.23
C PHE A 66 -13.26 11.70 5.63
N LYS A 67 -14.26 12.55 5.35
CA LYS A 67 -15.67 12.27 5.61
C LYS A 67 -16.40 12.25 4.28
N ILE A 68 -16.97 11.11 3.94
CA ILE A 68 -17.74 10.91 2.72
C ILE A 68 -19.20 10.89 3.12
N ASN A 69 -20.01 11.77 2.54
CA ASN A 69 -21.46 11.77 2.75
C ASN A 69 -22.07 10.61 1.95
N ILE A 70 -22.73 9.69 2.63
CA ILE A 70 -23.38 8.54 1.99
C ILE A 70 -24.90 8.56 2.16
N LYS A 71 -25.50 9.69 2.59
CA LYS A 71 -26.95 9.84 2.77
C LYS A 71 -27.76 9.50 1.51
N HIS A 72 -27.19 9.75 0.33
CA HIS A 72 -27.84 9.51 -0.96
C HIS A 72 -27.74 8.04 -1.42
N LEU A 73 -26.97 7.22 -0.71
CA LEU A 73 -26.77 5.81 -1.04
C LEU A 73 -27.88 5.00 -0.38
N ASN A 74 -28.48 4.09 -1.14
CA ASN A 74 -29.56 3.23 -0.66
C ASN A 74 -29.04 2.38 0.52
N PRO A 75 -29.75 2.32 1.67
CA PRO A 75 -29.35 1.53 2.83
C PRO A 75 -29.24 0.03 2.56
N ASN A 76 -29.78 -0.47 1.44
CA ASN A 76 -29.63 -1.86 0.99
C ASN A 76 -28.31 -2.14 0.24
N ILE A 77 -27.44 -1.13 0.04
CA ILE A 77 -26.13 -1.30 -0.60
C ILE A 77 -25.06 -1.58 0.46
N TYR A 78 -24.36 -2.71 0.33
CA TYR A 78 -23.20 -3.01 1.16
C TYR A 78 -22.08 -2.02 0.89
N PHE A 79 -21.76 -1.20 1.88
CA PHE A 79 -20.64 -0.28 1.81
C PHE A 79 -19.35 -1.03 2.16
N LEU A 80 -18.49 -1.21 1.17
CA LEU A 80 -17.19 -1.85 1.32
C LEU A 80 -16.10 -0.80 1.14
N ILE A 81 -15.29 -0.60 2.19
CA ILE A 81 -14.01 0.08 2.07
C ILE A 81 -12.94 -1.00 2.03
N TYR A 82 -12.32 -1.17 0.86
CA TYR A 82 -11.25 -2.12 0.67
C TYR A 82 -10.00 -1.40 0.20
N THR A 83 -8.85 -1.71 0.77
CA THR A 83 -7.56 -1.12 0.40
C THR A 83 -6.56 -2.23 0.16
N GLY A 84 -5.81 -2.18 -0.94
CA GLY A 84 -4.88 -3.25 -1.33
C GLY A 84 -5.42 -4.22 -2.37
N ASN A 85 -6.58 -3.95 -2.99
CA ASN A 85 -7.11 -4.79 -4.08
C ASN A 85 -6.19 -4.75 -5.30
N LEU A 86 -5.62 -3.58 -5.58
CA LEU A 86 -4.60 -3.38 -6.61
C LEU A 86 -3.33 -2.86 -5.95
N ILE A 87 -2.23 -3.55 -6.18
CA ILE A 87 -0.90 -3.15 -5.75
C ILE A 87 0.00 -3.39 -6.95
N TYR A 88 0.65 -2.33 -7.40
CA TYR A 88 1.71 -2.42 -8.40
C TYR A 88 2.87 -1.55 -7.96
N PHE A 89 4.06 -1.94 -8.37
CA PHE A 89 5.29 -1.23 -8.05
C PHE A 89 5.79 -0.47 -9.27
N GLU A 90 6.32 0.72 -9.05
CA GLU A 90 7.01 1.49 -10.06
C GLU A 90 8.30 2.07 -9.47
N ILE A 91 9.27 2.32 -10.35
CA ILE A 91 10.43 3.15 -10.03
C ILE A 91 10.19 4.52 -10.65
N ASN A 92 10.20 5.57 -9.84
CA ASN A 92 10.11 6.95 -10.30
C ASN A 92 11.10 7.81 -9.51
N ASP A 93 11.85 8.68 -10.18
CA ASP A 93 12.89 9.53 -9.59
C ASP A 93 13.85 8.74 -8.65
N ASN A 94 14.31 7.56 -9.11
CA ASN A 94 15.14 6.62 -8.35
C ASN A 94 14.53 6.14 -7.01
N GLN A 95 13.20 6.22 -6.86
CA GLN A 95 12.48 5.74 -5.68
C GLN A 95 11.58 4.57 -6.05
N LEU A 96 11.62 3.53 -5.22
CA LEU A 96 10.63 2.47 -5.26
C LEU A 96 9.31 3.00 -4.69
N ILE A 97 8.23 2.85 -5.45
CA ILE A 97 6.90 3.30 -5.06
C ILE A 97 5.91 2.13 -5.24
N ALA A 98 5.18 1.79 -4.18
CA ALA A 98 4.00 0.93 -4.30
C ALA A 98 2.76 1.81 -4.48
N LYS A 99 2.01 1.54 -5.55
CA LYS A 99 0.73 2.17 -5.85
C LYS A 99 -0.38 1.24 -5.41
N ILE A 100 -1.30 1.75 -4.61
CA ILE A 100 -2.32 0.99 -3.91
C ILE A 100 -3.70 1.51 -4.30
N GLY A 101 -4.50 0.64 -4.88
CA GLY A 101 -5.93 0.87 -5.06
C GLY A 101 -6.66 0.78 -3.74
N GLY A 102 -7.54 1.75 -3.50
CA GLY A 102 -8.61 1.68 -2.54
C GLY A 102 -9.95 1.78 -3.26
N GLN A 103 -10.91 0.96 -2.87
CA GLN A 103 -12.27 0.98 -3.39
C GLN A 103 -13.21 1.32 -2.25
N ILE A 104 -14.16 2.21 -2.54
CA ILE A 104 -15.20 2.65 -1.63
C ILE A 104 -16.52 2.46 -2.39
N SER A 105 -17.14 1.29 -2.26
CA SER A 105 -18.40 1.03 -2.97
C SER A 105 -19.58 1.65 -2.21
N PRO A 106 -20.53 2.33 -2.89
CA PRO A 106 -20.55 2.73 -4.30
C PRO A 106 -19.99 4.14 -4.55
N ALA A 107 -19.36 4.77 -3.54
CA ALA A 107 -18.95 6.18 -3.56
C ALA A 107 -17.72 6.50 -4.43
N GLY A 108 -16.94 5.52 -4.88
CA GLY A 108 -15.79 5.73 -5.78
C GLY A 108 -14.53 4.96 -5.36
N GLY A 109 -13.36 5.53 -5.68
CA GLY A 109 -12.05 4.94 -5.41
C GLY A 109 -11.11 5.87 -4.65
N SER A 110 -9.98 5.34 -4.23
CA SER A 110 -8.85 6.12 -3.73
C SER A 110 -7.55 5.50 -4.25
N ARG A 111 -6.51 6.31 -4.36
CA ARG A 111 -5.16 5.86 -4.73
C ARG A 111 -4.20 6.22 -3.61
N GLY A 112 -3.51 5.21 -3.10
CA GLY A 112 -2.41 5.33 -2.16
C GLY A 112 -1.07 5.17 -2.86
N ASP A 113 -0.08 5.94 -2.45
CA ASP A 113 1.30 5.83 -2.89
C ASP A 113 2.17 5.65 -1.64
N ILE A 114 2.92 4.56 -1.58
CA ILE A 114 3.95 4.30 -0.57
C ILE A 114 5.31 4.46 -1.23
N THR A 115 6.04 5.50 -0.85
CA THR A 115 7.43 5.68 -1.24
C THR A 115 8.33 4.97 -0.25
N TYR A 116 9.26 4.17 -0.74
CA TYR A 116 10.21 3.43 0.07
C TYR A 116 11.58 4.11 0.13
N MET A 117 12.34 3.79 1.17
CA MET A 117 13.74 4.16 1.31
C MET A 117 14.52 2.99 1.84
N TYR A 118 15.73 2.81 1.30
CA TYR A 118 16.64 1.79 1.81
C TYR A 118 17.16 2.21 3.18
N LYS A 119 16.87 1.39 4.19
CA LYS A 119 17.25 1.60 5.59
C LYS A 119 17.32 0.25 6.30
N ASP A 120 18.28 0.09 7.20
CA ASP A 120 18.44 -1.13 8.01
C ASP A 120 18.49 -2.41 7.14
N LYS A 121 19.14 -2.32 5.97
CA LYS A 121 19.30 -3.40 4.97
C LYS A 121 18.02 -3.86 4.27
N MET A 122 16.96 -3.05 4.27
CA MET A 122 15.71 -3.33 3.55
C MET A 122 15.06 -2.04 3.05
N TYR A 123 14.09 -2.13 2.15
CA TYR A 123 13.27 -0.99 1.74
C TYR A 123 12.10 -0.82 2.70
N GLN A 124 12.11 0.27 3.45
CA GLN A 124 11.07 0.61 4.44
C GLN A 124 10.22 1.77 3.96
N ALA A 125 8.97 1.85 4.42
CA ALA A 125 8.09 2.97 4.09
C ALA A 125 8.67 4.30 4.61
N LYS A 126 8.95 5.24 3.68
CA LYS A 126 9.40 6.60 3.98
C LYS A 126 8.23 7.58 4.01
N LEU A 127 7.35 7.50 3.01
CA LEU A 127 6.24 8.41 2.84
C LEU A 127 5.01 7.66 2.36
N ILE A 128 3.87 8.01 2.94
CA ILE A 128 2.59 7.43 2.59
C ILE A 128 1.66 8.58 2.20
N LYS A 129 1.23 8.60 0.94
CA LYS A 129 0.24 9.55 0.43
C LYS A 129 -1.01 8.78 0.05
N PHE A 130 -2.18 9.31 0.38
CA PHE A 130 -3.43 8.80 -0.14
C PHE A 130 -4.25 9.97 -0.64
N ASN A 131 -4.67 9.84 -1.89
CA ASN A 131 -5.52 10.80 -2.56
C ASN A 131 -6.85 10.08 -2.82
N PRO A 132 -7.99 10.61 -2.35
CA PRO A 132 -9.27 10.18 -2.89
C PRO A 132 -9.27 10.40 -4.40
N ILE A 133 -9.78 9.43 -5.16
CA ILE A 133 -10.05 9.64 -6.58
C ILE A 133 -11.41 10.35 -6.58
N GLU A 134 -11.43 11.58 -7.09
CA GLU A 134 -12.67 12.35 -7.30
C GLU A 134 -13.65 11.60 -8.19
#